data_AF-A0AAJ6ALH4-F1
#
_entry.id   AF-A0AAJ6ALH4-F1
#
_cell.length_a   1.000
_cell.length_b   1.000
_cell.length_c   1.000
_cell.angle_alpha   90.00
_cell.angle_beta   90.00
_cell.angle_gamma   90.00
#
_symmetry.space_group_name_H-M   'P 1'
#
loop_
_entity.id
_entity.type
_entity.pdbx_description
1 polymer ?
#
loop_
_entity_poly.entity_id
_entity_poly.type
_entity_poly.pdbx_seq_one_letter_code
_entity_poly.pdbx_strand_id
1 'polypeptide(L)'
;MKFLVYGGLRLLLFGLAFAITAYVTSSWPLAASWIFATVIGLIVSFAVGYLLLDRLRNAAGQNLADIFSPNRKENGVQELKDAEAEDSFTAGRFHDAQQQRGEAEAEAQRAATELDAQRSEKR
;
A
#
# COMPACT_ATOMS: atom_id res chain seq x y z
N MET A 1 9.99 -3.73 13.62
CA MET A 1 10.00 -4.97 12.79
C MET A 1 8.85 -5.88 13.20
N LYS A 2 7.66 -5.67 12.64
CA LYS A 2 6.43 -6.38 13.07
C LYS A 2 6.48 -7.90 12.78
N PHE A 3 7.30 -8.31 11.81
CA PHE A 3 7.58 -9.71 11.49
C PHE A 3 8.19 -10.49 12.65
N LEU A 4 9.23 -9.95 13.31
CA LEU A 4 9.89 -10.62 14.42
C LEU A 4 8.97 -10.73 15.65
N VAL A 5 8.14 -9.71 15.88
CA VAL A 5 7.14 -9.74 16.95
C VAL A 5 6.09 -10.81 16.68
N TYR A 6 5.61 -10.92 15.44
CA TYR A 6 4.63 -11.94 15.06
C TYR A 6 5.21 -13.36 15.09
N GLY A 7 6.40 -13.56 14.53
CA GLY A 7 7.10 -14.84 14.56
C GLY A 7 7.48 -15.26 15.99
N GLY A 8 7.97 -14.33 16.80
CA GLY A 8 8.30 -14.54 18.21
C GLY A 8 7.08 -14.90 19.05
N LEU A 9 5.96 -14.20 18.86
CA LEU A 9 4.71 -14.53 19.54
C LEU A 9 4.21 -15.93 19.16
N ARG A 10 4.32 -16.31 17.89
CA ARG A 10 3.94 -17.65 17.41
C ARG A 10 4.81 -18.75 18.01
N LEU A 11 6.12 -18.52 18.11
CA LEU A 11 7.06 -19.41 18.79
C LEU A 11 6.77 -19.50 20.29
N LEU A 12 6.42 -18.39 20.94
CA LEU A 12 6.04 -18.37 22.35
C LEU A 12 4.77 -19.19 22.60
N LEU A 13 3.73 -19.00 21.77
CA LEU A 13 2.49 -19.78 21.84
C LEU A 13 2.73 -21.27 21.60
N PHE A 14 3.58 -21.60 20.61
CA PHE A 14 4.01 -22.98 20.38
C PHE A 14 4.71 -23.56 21.60
N GLY A 15 5.70 -22.85 22.14
CA GLY A 15 6.48 -23.30 23.31
C GLY A 15 5.59 -23.51 24.54
N LEU A 16 4.61 -22.62 24.77
CA LEU A 16 3.65 -22.74 25.85
C LEU A 16 2.75 -23.98 25.69
N ALA A 17 2.14 -24.15 24.51
CA ALA A 17 1.29 -25.30 24.22
C ALA A 17 2.07 -26.62 24.27
N PHE A 18 3.30 -26.63 23.73
CA PHE A 18 4.22 -27.75 23.80
C PHE A 18 4.56 -28.11 25.24
N ALA A 19 4.96 -27.14 26.07
CA ALA A 19 5.33 -27.39 27.47
C ALA A 19 4.15 -27.94 28.28
N ILE A 20 2.94 -27.38 28.10
CA ILE A 20 1.73 -27.87 28.76
C ILE A 20 1.44 -29.31 28.33
N THR A 21 1.47 -29.60 27.02
CA THR A 21 1.18 -30.94 26.52
C THR A 21 2.24 -31.95 26.95
N ALA A 22 3.52 -31.59 26.90
CA ALA A 22 4.62 -32.43 27.37
C ALA A 22 4.54 -32.71 28.87
N TYR A 23 4.11 -31.73 29.67
CA TYR A 23 3.88 -31.92 31.11
C TYR A 23 2.73 -32.89 31.38
N VAL A 24 1.60 -32.75 30.69
CA VAL A 24 0.44 -33.64 30.83
C VAL A 24 0.77 -35.06 30.37
N THR A 25 1.55 -35.20 29.31
CA THR A 25 1.94 -36.49 28.71
C THR A 25 3.26 -37.04 29.30
N SER A 26 3.74 -36.49 30.41
CA SER A 26 5.02 -36.87 31.03
C SER A 26 5.08 -38.33 31.52
N SER A 27 3.93 -39.01 31.65
CA SER A 27 3.83 -40.42 32.02
C SER A 27 4.00 -41.38 30.83
N TRP A 28 4.01 -40.87 29.60
CA TRP A 28 4.20 -41.67 28.39
C TRP A 28 5.68 -41.83 28.05
N PRO A 29 6.03 -42.78 27.15
CA PRO A 29 7.37 -42.83 26.57
C PRO A 29 7.78 -41.47 26.00
N LEU A 30 8.98 -41.00 26.36
CA LEU A 30 9.53 -39.69 25.97
C LEU A 30 9.34 -39.38 24.49
N ALA A 31 9.63 -40.34 23.61
CA ALA A 31 9.47 -40.19 22.16
C ALA A 31 8.00 -39.93 21.75
N ALA A 32 7.05 -40.70 22.30
CA ALA A 32 5.64 -40.53 22.01
C ALA A 32 5.10 -39.19 22.54
N SER A 33 5.49 -38.83 23.76
CA SER A 33 5.12 -37.56 24.38
C SER A 33 5.63 -36.36 23.57
N TRP A 34 6.87 -36.40 23.10
CA TRP A 34 7.46 -35.29 22.33
C TRP A 34 6.82 -35.14 20.96
N ILE A 35 6.59 -36.26 20.25
CA ILE A 35 5.91 -36.23 18.95
C ILE A 35 4.50 -35.68 19.13
N PHE A 36 3.74 -36.18 20.10
CA PHE A 36 2.38 -35.74 20.35
C PHE A 36 2.30 -34.26 20.76
N ALA A 37 3.15 -33.82 21.69
CA ALA A 37 3.24 -32.42 22.10
C ALA A 37 3.65 -31.49 20.96
N THR A 38 4.52 -31.95 20.06
CA THR A 38 4.90 -31.19 18.86
C THR A 38 3.70 -31.01 17.94
N VAL A 39 2.95 -32.08 17.63
CA VAL A 39 1.77 -32.00 16.75
C VAL A 39 0.70 -31.08 17.34
N ILE A 40 0.35 -31.27 18.62
CA ILE A 40 -0.64 -30.43 19.31
C ILE A 40 -0.17 -28.97 19.36
N GLY A 41 1.08 -28.73 19.75
CA GLY A 41 1.66 -27.39 19.80
C GLY A 41 1.63 -26.69 18.45
N LEU A 42 1.87 -27.42 17.36
CA LEU A 42 1.82 -26.89 16.00
C LEU A 42 0.38 -26.51 15.62
N ILE A 43 -0.60 -27.37 15.90
CA ILE A 43 -2.01 -27.11 15.63
C ILE A 43 -2.49 -25.90 16.42
N VAL A 44 -2.19 -25.82 17.72
CA VAL A 44 -2.60 -24.72 18.59
C VAL A 44 -1.94 -23.41 18.17
N SER A 45 -0.63 -23.41 17.92
CA SER A 45 0.09 -22.22 17.44
C SER A 45 -0.46 -21.75 16.09
N PHE A 46 -0.80 -22.68 15.20
CA PHE A 46 -1.41 -22.36 13.91
C PHE A 46 -2.83 -21.79 14.08
N ALA A 47 -3.68 -22.44 14.88
CA ALA A 47 -5.06 -22.03 15.12
C ALA A 47 -5.14 -20.66 15.82
N VAL A 48 -4.35 -20.44 16.86
CA VAL A 48 -4.26 -19.15 17.56
C VAL A 48 -3.71 -18.08 16.64
N GLY A 49 -2.68 -18.38 15.84
CA GLY A 49 -2.16 -17.46 14.83
C GLY A 49 -3.18 -17.13 13.74
N TYR A 50 -4.07 -18.07 13.40
CA TYR A 50 -5.10 -17.88 12.37
C TYR A 50 -6.32 -17.11 12.90
N LEU A 51 -6.75 -17.39 14.13
CA LEU A 51 -7.96 -16.82 14.73
C LEU A 51 -7.74 -15.44 15.37
N LEU A 52 -6.60 -15.23 16.03
CA LEU A 52 -6.34 -14.02 16.82
C LEU A 52 -5.45 -13.01 16.11
N LEU A 53 -4.73 -13.42 15.07
CA LEU A 53 -3.73 -12.58 14.42
C LEU A 53 -3.97 -12.38 12.91
N ASP A 54 -5.20 -12.50 12.43
CA ASP A 54 -5.51 -12.30 11.01
C ASP A 54 -5.09 -10.89 10.50
N ARG A 55 -5.29 -9.85 11.32
CA ARG A 55 -4.78 -8.49 11.03
C ARG A 55 -3.25 -8.39 11.07
N LEU A 56 -2.58 -9.09 11.98
CA LEU A 56 -1.12 -9.11 12.07
C LEU A 56 -0.48 -9.95 10.95
N ARG A 57 -1.17 -11.01 10.50
CA ARG A 57 -0.78 -11.84 9.36
C ARG A 57 -0.83 -11.05 8.07
N ASN A 58 -1.88 -10.28 7.84
CA ASN A 58 -1.98 -9.43 6.64
C ASN A 58 -0.90 -8.34 6.63
N ALA A 59 -0.63 -7.72 7.79
CA ALA A 59 0.44 -6.74 7.92
C ALA A 59 1.85 -7.35 7.80
N ALA A 60 2.07 -8.57 8.29
CA ALA A 60 3.34 -9.28 8.15
C ALA A 60 3.54 -9.80 6.72
N GLY A 61 2.48 -10.28 6.07
CA GLY A 61 2.49 -10.69 4.66
C GLY A 61 2.85 -9.53 3.74
N GLN A 62 2.32 -8.33 3.99
CA GLN A 62 2.74 -7.12 3.28
C GLN A 62 4.22 -6.81 3.51
N ASN A 63 4.72 -6.89 4.75
CA ASN A 63 6.14 -6.64 5.04
C ASN A 63 7.08 -7.69 4.42
N LEU A 64 6.72 -8.97 4.38
CA LEU A 64 7.51 -9.98 3.68
C LEU A 64 7.43 -9.80 2.17
N ALA A 65 6.25 -9.49 1.63
CA ALA A 65 6.07 -9.20 0.22
C ALA A 65 6.93 -7.99 -0.19
N ASP A 66 7.04 -6.96 0.66
CA ASP A 66 7.87 -5.78 0.41
C ASP A 66 9.38 -6.11 0.43
N ILE A 67 9.80 -7.04 1.29
CA ILE A 67 11.21 -7.50 1.39
C ILE A 67 11.58 -8.46 0.24
N PHE A 68 10.64 -9.30 -0.19
CA PHE A 68 10.83 -10.28 -1.26
C PHE A 68 10.38 -9.80 -2.64
N SER A 69 9.80 -8.61 -2.75
CA SER A 69 9.44 -8.04 -4.04
C SER A 69 10.73 -7.67 -4.78
N PRO A 70 11.02 -8.28 -5.94
CA PRO A 70 12.23 -7.99 -6.71
C PRO A 70 12.24 -6.54 -7.24
N ASN A 71 11.08 -5.86 -7.23
CA ASN A 71 10.96 -4.43 -7.47
C ASN A 71 10.88 -3.68 -6.13
N ARG A 72 11.99 -3.63 -5.40
CA ARG A 72 12.20 -2.65 -4.33
C ARG A 72 12.27 -1.27 -4.96
N LYS A 73 11.09 -0.76 -5.30
CA LYS A 73 10.92 0.54 -5.91
C LYS A 73 10.87 1.51 -4.74
N GLU A 74 11.94 2.28 -4.57
CA GLU A 74 12.12 3.35 -3.58
C GLU A 74 11.13 4.50 -3.82
N ASN A 75 9.84 4.19 -3.84
CA ASN A 75 8.77 5.04 -4.39
C ASN A 75 8.35 6.19 -3.47
N GLY A 76 9.01 6.40 -2.34
CA GLY A 76 8.74 7.60 -1.54
C GLY A 76 9.46 8.82 -2.11
N VAL A 77 10.74 8.66 -2.46
CA VAL A 77 11.61 9.78 -2.86
C VAL A 77 11.64 9.95 -4.37
N GLN A 78 11.51 8.85 -5.12
CA GLN A 78 11.51 8.89 -6.58
C GLN A 78 10.16 9.37 -7.15
N GLU A 79 9.04 9.00 -6.53
CA GLU A 79 7.72 9.51 -6.90
C GLU A 79 7.59 11.02 -6.61
N LEU A 80 8.19 11.51 -5.53
CA LEU A 80 8.29 12.96 -5.26
C LEU A 80 9.20 13.68 -6.27
N LYS A 81 10.30 13.06 -6.72
CA LYS A 81 11.18 13.63 -7.75
C LYS A 81 10.56 13.62 -9.14
N ASP A 82 9.84 12.55 -9.49
CA ASP A 82 9.13 12.45 -10.76
C ASP A 82 7.95 13.43 -10.77
N ALA A 83 7.22 13.58 -9.65
CA ALA A 83 6.18 14.60 -9.49
C ALA A 83 6.75 16.03 -9.61
N GLU A 84 7.88 16.33 -8.97
CA GLU A 84 8.55 17.64 -9.07
C GLU A 84 9.08 17.91 -10.48
N ALA A 85 9.57 16.89 -11.19
CA ALA A 85 9.98 17.00 -12.58
C ALA A 85 8.80 17.26 -13.53
N GLU A 86 7.66 16.58 -13.34
CA GLU A 86 6.44 16.81 -14.13
C GLU A 86 5.80 18.18 -13.86
N ASP A 87 5.82 18.66 -12.61
CA ASP A 87 5.36 20.01 -12.25
C ASP A 87 6.24 21.10 -12.88
N SER A 88 7.57 20.91 -12.90
CA SER A 88 8.51 21.87 -13.50
C SER A 88 8.29 22.04 -15.01
N PHE A 89 7.87 20.98 -15.72
CA PHE A 89 7.56 21.02 -17.15
C PHE A 89 6.20 21.65 -17.47
N THR A 90 5.27 21.61 -16.51
CA THR A 90 3.88 22.05 -16.64
C THR A 90 3.74 23.56 -16.35
N ALA A 91 4.54 24.11 -15.43
CA ALA A 91 4.43 25.49 -14.96
C ALA A 91 4.61 26.57 -16.07
N GLY A 92 5.26 26.27 -17.19
CA GLY A 92 5.50 27.25 -18.26
C GLY A 92 4.62 27.13 -19.50
N ARG A 93 3.97 25.98 -19.74
CA ARG A 93 3.38 25.68 -21.07
C ARG A 93 1.87 25.91 -21.16
N PHE A 94 1.16 25.87 -20.03
CA PHE A 94 -0.30 26.01 -20.00
C PHE A 94 -0.78 27.45 -19.79
N HIS A 95 0.07 28.36 -19.32
CA HIS A 95 -0.29 29.76 -19.11
C HIS A 95 -0.47 30.50 -20.45
N ASP A 96 0.45 30.29 -21.39
CA ASP A 96 0.45 30.95 -22.70
C ASP A 96 -0.71 30.45 -23.59
N ALA A 97 -1.02 29.15 -23.54
CA ALA A 97 -2.09 28.56 -24.35
C ALA A 97 -3.49 29.00 -23.90
N GLN A 98 -3.70 29.24 -22.60
CA GLN A 98 -4.96 29.79 -22.09
C GLN A 98 -5.09 31.28 -22.40
N GLN A 99 -4.01 32.06 -22.31
CA GLN A 99 -4.00 33.48 -22.67
C GLN A 99 -4.29 33.69 -24.16
N GLN A 100 -3.63 32.94 -25.05
CA GLN A 100 -3.86 33.03 -26.50
C GLN A 100 -5.31 32.68 -26.89
N ARG A 101 -5.93 31.72 -26.19
CA ARG A 101 -7.32 31.34 -26.46
C ARG A 101 -8.30 32.41 -26.01
N GLY A 102 -8.06 33.03 -24.85
CA GLY A 102 -8.86 34.16 -24.36
C GLY A 102 -8.75 35.41 -25.24
N GLU A 103 -7.55 35.70 -25.75
CA GLU A 103 -7.31 36.82 -26.68
C GLU A 103 -8.03 36.61 -28.02
N ALA A 104 -7.96 35.41 -28.59
CA ALA A 104 -8.65 35.06 -29.83
C ALA A 104 -10.19 35.14 -29.70
N GLU A 105 -10.74 34.72 -28.56
CA GLU A 105 -12.18 34.80 -28.29
C GLU A 105 -12.64 36.26 -28.10
N ALA A 106 -11.82 37.10 -27.45
CA ALA A 106 -12.10 38.52 -27.28
C ALA A 106 -12.02 39.28 -28.62
N GLU A 107 -11.07 38.93 -29.49
CA GLU A 107 -10.95 39.50 -30.84
C GLU A 107 -12.14 39.11 -31.71
N ALA A 108 -12.58 37.84 -31.67
CA ALA A 108 -13.75 37.37 -32.39
C ALA A 108 -15.04 38.08 -31.94
N GLN A 109 -15.20 38.36 -30.65
CA GLN A 109 -16.35 39.10 -30.13
C GLN A 109 -16.34 40.58 -30.55
N ARG A 110 -15.17 41.22 -30.59
CA ARG A 110 -15.03 42.60 -31.08
C ARG A 110 -15.36 42.69 -32.58
N ALA A 111 -14.82 41.77 -33.38
CA ALA A 111 -15.10 41.70 -34.81
C ALA A 111 -16.59 41.46 -35.10
N ALA A 112 -17.25 40.59 -34.32
CA ALA A 112 -18.69 40.36 -34.44
C ALA A 112 -19.51 41.62 -34.10
N THR A 113 -19.11 42.35 -33.05
CA THR A 113 -19.78 43.59 -32.63
C THR A 113 -19.63 44.71 -33.68
N GLU A 114 -18.44 44.82 -34.29
CA GLU A 114 -18.19 45.78 -35.36
C GLU A 114 -18.96 45.46 -36.65
N LEU A 115 -19.07 44.18 -37.00
CA LEU A 115 -19.88 43.73 -38.15
C LEU A 115 -21.37 44.04 -37.95
N ASP A 116 -21.90 43.83 -36.75
CA ASP A 116 -23.28 44.17 -36.42
C ASP A 116 -23.53 45.69 -36.43
N ALA A 117 -22.56 46.48 -35.94
CA ALA A 117 -22.61 47.93 -36.04
C ALA A 117 -22.65 48.42 -37.50
N GLN A 118 -21.76 47.90 -38.36
CA GLN A 118 -21.74 48.23 -39.80
C GLN A 118 -23.00 47.78 -40.54
N ARG A 119 -23.64 46.69 -40.09
CA ARG A 119 -24.90 46.20 -40.65
C ARG A 119 -26.09 47.09 -40.29
N SER A 120 -26.04 47.72 -39.11
CA SER A 120 -27.07 48.66 -38.66
C SER A 120 -27.03 50.01 -39.37
N GLU A 121 -25.84 50.46 -39.81
CA GLU A 121 -25.64 51.74 -40.50
C GLU A 121 -26.04 51.70 -41.99
N LYS A 122 -26.13 50.51 -42.59
CA LYS A 122 -26.51 50.30 -44.01
C LYS A 122 -28.01 50.05 -44.25
N ARG A 123 -28.86 50.10 -43.22
CA ARG A 123 -30.32 49.96 -43.34
C ARG A 123 -31.01 51.30 -43.13
#